data_AF-A0A7V8AA10-F1
#
_entry.id   AF-A0A7V8AA10-F1
#
_cell.length_a   1.000
_cell.length_b   1.000
_cell.length_c   1.000
_cell.angle_alpha   90.00
_cell.angle_beta   90.00
_cell.angle_gamma   90.00
#
_symmetry.space_group_name_H-M   'P 1'
#
loop_
_entity.id
_entity.type
_entity.pdbx_description
1 polymer ?
#
loop_
_entity_poly.entity_id
_entity_poly.type
_entity_poly.pdbx_seq_one_letter_code
_entity_poly.pdbx_strand_id
1 'polypeptide(L)'
;MSDHTVKAFTEELDGLVSLVSRMGGLAEKAVIDSIKAITRRDLGLAKAVVAGDKDIDLIQREIEARVMRILALRHPMAKDLRQTVAALKLASDIERIGDMAKNIARRSETISEYEPIALTKSIDRMGKLACAQLKQVLDAYN
;
A
#
# COMPACT_ATOMS: atom_id res chain seq x y z
N MET A 1 -9.67 -35.92 7.46
CA MET A 1 -10.38 -34.62 7.45
C MET A 1 -9.55 -33.48 8.05
N SER A 2 -8.68 -33.72 9.04
CA SER A 2 -7.80 -32.68 9.61
C SER A 2 -6.82 -32.06 8.61
N ASP A 3 -6.24 -32.88 7.72
CA ASP A 3 -5.19 -32.44 6.79
C ASP A 3 -5.70 -31.42 5.75
N HIS A 4 -6.91 -31.61 5.22
CA HIS A 4 -7.56 -30.66 4.32
C HIS A 4 -7.93 -29.33 5.01
N THR A 5 -8.35 -29.39 6.28
CA THR A 5 -8.70 -28.18 7.06
C THR A 5 -7.47 -27.34 7.36
N VAL A 6 -6.34 -27.98 7.70
CA VAL A 6 -5.06 -27.31 7.94
C VAL A 6 -4.54 -26.70 6.65
N LYS A 7 -4.54 -27.45 5.55
CA LYS A 7 -4.10 -26.97 4.24
C LYS A 7 -4.90 -25.76 3.76
N ALA A 8 -6.23 -25.83 3.82
CA ALA A 8 -7.09 -24.71 3.45
C ALA A 8 -6.85 -23.46 4.31
N PHE A 9 -6.56 -23.64 5.60
CA PHE A 9 -6.24 -22.51 6.48
C PHE A 9 -4.87 -21.88 6.15
N THR A 10 -3.86 -22.68 5.83
CA THR A 10 -2.56 -22.17 5.34
C THR A 10 -2.75 -21.37 4.04
N GLU A 11 -3.53 -21.89 3.10
CA GLU A 11 -3.85 -21.19 1.85
C GLU A 11 -4.57 -19.84 2.09
N GLU A 12 -5.44 -19.75 3.11
CA GLU A 12 -6.07 -18.49 3.51
C GLU A 12 -5.05 -17.47 4.04
N LEU A 13 -4.07 -17.91 4.84
CA LEU A 13 -2.99 -17.06 5.37
C LEU A 13 -2.03 -16.60 4.26
N ASP A 14 -1.64 -17.50 3.37
CA ASP A 14 -0.79 -17.16 2.21
C ASP A 14 -1.49 -16.18 1.27
N GLY A 15 -2.82 -16.30 1.15
CA GLY A 15 -3.66 -15.35 0.44
C GLY A 15 -3.65 -13.95 1.06
N LEU A 16 -3.64 -13.83 2.40
CA LEU A 16 -3.48 -12.54 3.08
C LEU A 16 -2.11 -11.92 2.79
N VAL A 17 -1.04 -12.70 2.89
CA VAL A 17 0.32 -12.22 2.60
C VAL A 17 0.38 -11.67 1.18
N SER A 18 -0.09 -12.45 0.20
CA SER A 18 -0.11 -12.06 -1.21
C SER A 18 -0.88 -10.76 -1.46
N LEU A 19 -2.00 -10.54 -0.77
CA LEU A 19 -2.78 -9.31 -0.89
C LEU A 19 -2.04 -8.11 -0.30
N VAL A 20 -1.42 -8.26 0.87
CA VAL A 20 -0.60 -7.20 1.48
C VAL A 20 0.57 -6.82 0.57
N SER A 21 1.28 -7.79 0.00
CA SER A 21 2.40 -7.51 -0.92
C SER A 21 1.91 -6.80 -2.19
N ARG A 22 0.76 -7.21 -2.74
CA ARG A 22 0.14 -6.53 -3.90
C ARG A 22 -0.28 -5.10 -3.58
N MET A 23 -0.91 -4.88 -2.43
CA MET A 23 -1.29 -3.54 -1.96
C MET A 23 -0.07 -2.65 -1.77
N GLY A 24 0.99 -3.19 -1.17
CA GLY A 24 2.27 -2.50 -0.98
C GLY A 24 2.92 -2.08 -2.29
N GLY A 25 2.91 -2.95 -3.32
CA GLY A 25 3.43 -2.60 -4.65
C GLY A 25 2.66 -1.47 -5.33
N LEU A 26 1.33 -1.41 -5.14
CA LEU A 26 0.51 -0.30 -5.66
C LEU A 26 0.82 1.01 -4.91
N ALA A 27 0.96 0.97 -3.59
CA ALA A 27 1.32 2.12 -2.79
C ALA A 27 2.73 2.64 -3.14
N GLU A 28 3.71 1.76 -3.32
CA GLU A 28 5.07 2.13 -3.78
C GLU A 28 5.01 2.84 -5.13
N LYS A 29 4.26 2.28 -6.09
CA LYS A 29 4.06 2.91 -7.40
C LYS A 29 3.39 4.28 -7.27
N ALA A 30 2.36 4.40 -6.44
CA ALA A 30 1.65 5.66 -6.21
C ALA A 30 2.59 6.74 -5.66
N VAL A 31 3.44 6.39 -4.68
CA VAL A 31 4.45 7.32 -4.14
C VAL A 31 5.40 7.77 -5.24
N ILE A 32 6.04 6.84 -5.96
CA ILE A 32 6.98 7.14 -7.05
C ILE A 32 6.33 8.06 -8.11
N ASP A 33 5.12 7.73 -8.54
CA ASP A 33 4.44 8.46 -9.60
C ASP A 33 3.95 9.84 -9.10
N SER A 34 3.56 9.98 -7.83
CA SER A 34 3.20 11.28 -7.24
C SER A 34 4.39 12.25 -7.19
N ILE A 35 5.59 11.73 -6.89
CA ILE A 35 6.83 12.51 -6.89
C ILE A 35 7.21 12.90 -8.32
N LYS A 36 7.12 11.98 -9.28
CA LYS A 36 7.34 12.28 -10.71
C LYS A 36 6.36 13.34 -11.20
N ALA A 37 5.09 13.25 -10.81
CA ALA A 37 4.06 14.20 -11.20
C ALA A 37 4.41 15.63 -10.73
N ILE A 38 4.82 15.81 -9.47
CA ILE A 38 5.26 17.13 -8.97
C ILE A 38 6.54 17.59 -9.68
N THR A 39 7.57 16.74 -9.73
CA THR A 39 8.91 17.14 -10.21
C THR A 39 8.94 17.45 -11.69
N ARG A 40 8.09 16.79 -12.49
CA ARG A 40 7.96 16.99 -13.94
C ARG A 40 6.77 17.86 -14.33
N ARG A 41 5.95 18.29 -13.36
CA ARG A 41 4.68 18.99 -13.59
C ARG A 41 3.72 18.21 -14.51
N ASP A 42 3.72 16.89 -14.37
CA ASP A 42 2.89 16.01 -15.18
C ASP A 42 1.51 15.84 -14.54
N LEU A 43 0.57 16.68 -14.98
CA LEU A 43 -0.82 16.65 -14.49
C LEU A 43 -1.58 15.40 -14.93
N GLY A 44 -1.18 14.77 -16.04
CA GLY A 44 -1.76 13.49 -16.48
C GLY A 44 -1.42 12.39 -15.49
N LEU A 45 -0.14 12.31 -15.10
CA LEU A 45 0.32 11.37 -14.09
C LEU A 45 -0.29 11.65 -12.71
N ALA A 46 -0.43 12.92 -12.32
CA ALA A 46 -1.12 13.30 -11.08
C ALA A 46 -2.56 12.74 -11.03
N LYS A 47 -3.33 12.93 -12.11
CA LYS A 47 -4.69 12.40 -12.21
C LYS A 47 -4.73 10.87 -12.18
N ALA A 48 -3.77 10.21 -12.82
CA ALA A 48 -3.66 8.76 -12.78
C ALA A 48 -3.40 8.23 -11.35
N VAL A 49 -2.53 8.89 -10.57
CA VAL A 49 -2.29 8.53 -9.16
C VAL A 49 -3.56 8.70 -8.33
N VAL A 50 -4.26 9.84 -8.47
CA VAL A 50 -5.52 10.08 -7.73
C VAL A 50 -6.60 9.07 -8.08
N ALA A 51 -6.67 8.63 -9.35
CA ALA A 51 -7.64 7.61 -9.77
C ALA A 51 -7.29 6.21 -9.23
N GLY A 52 -6.00 5.86 -9.21
CA GLY A 52 -5.51 4.55 -8.76
C GLY A 52 -5.61 4.31 -7.26
N ASP A 53 -5.76 5.35 -6.45
CA ASP A 53 -6.00 5.28 -5.00
C ASP A 53 -7.17 4.34 -4.62
N LYS A 54 -8.23 4.32 -5.45
CA LYS A 54 -9.38 3.42 -5.26
C LYS A 54 -9.00 1.94 -5.28
N ASP A 55 -7.97 1.55 -6.03
CA ASP A 55 -7.54 0.16 -6.09
C ASP A 55 -6.87 -0.27 -4.78
N ILE A 56 -6.18 0.67 -4.10
CA ILE A 56 -5.58 0.45 -2.78
C ILE A 56 -6.69 0.28 -1.73
N ASP A 57 -7.69 1.18 -1.72
CA ASP A 57 -8.87 1.08 -0.84
C ASP A 57 -9.60 -0.26 -0.98
N LEU A 58 -9.78 -0.71 -2.23
CA LEU A 58 -10.47 -1.98 -2.51
C LEU A 58 -9.71 -3.18 -1.94
N ILE A 59 -8.38 -3.19 -2.08
CA ILE A 59 -7.56 -4.27 -1.52
C ILE A 59 -7.55 -4.22 0.01
N GLN A 60 -7.50 -3.03 0.63
CA GLN A 60 -7.60 -2.90 2.08
C GLN A 60 -8.88 -3.55 2.60
N ARG A 61 -10.03 -3.20 2.01
CA ARG A 61 -11.34 -3.78 2.38
C ARG A 61 -11.37 -5.29 2.18
N GLU A 62 -10.72 -5.80 1.14
CA GLU A 62 -10.59 -7.23 0.90
C GLU A 62 -9.79 -7.92 2.02
N ILE A 63 -8.65 -7.35 2.43
CA ILE A 63 -7.83 -7.84 3.53
C ILE A 63 -8.64 -7.82 4.82
N GLU A 64 -9.30 -6.71 5.16
CA GLU A 64 -10.15 -6.58 6.34
C GLU A 64 -11.23 -7.67 6.38
N ALA A 65 -11.94 -7.88 5.26
CA ALA A 65 -12.97 -8.91 5.17
C ALA A 65 -12.40 -10.32 5.34
N ARG A 66 -11.22 -10.62 4.79
CA ARG A 66 -10.54 -11.92 4.96
C ARG A 66 -10.07 -12.14 6.39
N VAL A 67 -9.48 -11.12 7.02
CA VAL A 67 -9.06 -11.15 8.43
C VAL A 67 -10.26 -11.45 9.32
N MET A 68 -11.38 -10.73 9.15
CA MET A 68 -12.58 -10.96 9.96
C MET A 68 -13.14 -12.37 9.79
N ARG A 69 -13.12 -12.93 8.56
CA ARG A 69 -13.51 -14.33 8.30
C ARG A 69 -12.59 -15.32 9.01
N ILE A 70 -11.28 -15.13 8.94
CA ILE A 70 -10.30 -16.01 9.62
C ILE A 70 -10.52 -15.98 11.13
N LEU A 71 -10.66 -14.79 11.72
CA LEU A 71 -10.90 -14.65 13.15
C LEU A 71 -12.20 -15.33 13.59
N ALA A 72 -13.28 -15.17 12.81
CA ALA A 72 -14.59 -15.74 13.14
C ALA A 72 -14.68 -17.27 12.93
N LEU A 73 -14.00 -17.81 11.92
CA LEU A 73 -14.19 -19.21 11.52
C LEU A 73 -13.07 -20.14 11.99
N ARG A 74 -11.84 -19.63 12.16
CA ARG A 74 -10.65 -20.44 12.42
C ARG A 74 -10.10 -20.32 13.84
N HIS A 75 -10.44 -19.24 14.55
CA HIS A 75 -9.95 -18.97 15.92
C HIS A 75 -8.41 -19.16 16.03
N PRO A 76 -7.61 -18.47 15.19
CA PRO A 76 -6.19 -18.71 15.11
C PRO A 76 -5.49 -18.39 16.44
N MET A 77 -4.39 -19.08 16.72
CA MET A 77 -3.64 -18.96 17.97
C MET A 77 -2.18 -18.58 17.71
N ALA A 78 -1.54 -17.97 18.70
CA ALA A 78 -0.10 -17.67 18.71
C ALA A 78 0.42 -17.04 17.40
N LYS A 79 1.16 -17.80 16.58
CA LYS A 79 1.80 -17.30 15.36
C LYS A 79 0.75 -16.87 14.32
N ASP A 80 -0.28 -17.67 14.11
CA ASP A 80 -1.28 -17.44 13.07
C ASP A 80 -2.14 -16.21 13.39
N LEU A 81 -2.46 -16.02 14.67
CA LEU A 81 -3.14 -14.81 15.14
C LEU A 81 -2.28 -13.56 14.93
N ARG A 82 -0.98 -13.64 15.28
CA ARG A 82 -0.05 -12.53 15.05
C ARG A 82 0.08 -12.18 13.57
N GLN A 83 0.17 -13.17 12.69
CA GLN A 83 0.26 -12.96 11.25
C GLN A 83 -1.03 -12.32 10.69
N THR A 84 -2.19 -12.80 11.13
CA THR A 84 -3.51 -12.27 10.73
C THR A 84 -3.67 -10.81 11.16
N VAL A 85 -3.32 -10.48 12.41
CA VAL A 85 -3.42 -9.10 12.93
C VAL A 85 -2.34 -8.19 12.31
N ALA A 86 -1.15 -8.71 12.01
CA ALA A 86 -0.12 -7.97 11.30
C ALA A 86 -0.59 -7.57 9.90
N ALA A 87 -1.23 -8.48 9.16
CA ALA A 87 -1.81 -8.18 7.85
C ALA A 87 -2.82 -7.02 7.92
N LEU A 88 -3.71 -7.03 8.92
CA LEU A 88 -4.70 -5.98 9.14
C LEU A 88 -4.04 -4.61 9.40
N LYS A 89 -3.04 -4.57 10.29
CA LYS A 89 -2.33 -3.33 10.62
C LYS A 89 -1.55 -2.79 9.43
N LEU A 90 -0.82 -3.65 8.74
CA LEU A 90 -0.06 -3.26 7.55
C LEU A 90 -0.96 -2.76 6.44
N ALA A 91 -2.13 -3.37 6.21
CA ALA A 91 -3.08 -2.87 5.22
C ALA A 91 -3.52 -1.43 5.52
N SER A 92 -3.83 -1.12 6.78
CA SER A 92 -4.17 0.25 7.18
C SER A 92 -2.99 1.23 7.00
N ASP A 93 -1.76 0.83 7.36
CA ASP A 93 -0.58 1.68 7.16
C ASP A 93 -0.26 1.90 5.68
N ILE A 94 -0.47 0.88 4.83
CA ILE A 94 -0.26 0.96 3.37
C ILE A 94 -1.30 1.85 2.71
N GLU A 95 -2.58 1.79 3.11
CA GLU A 95 -3.61 2.71 2.59
C GLU A 95 -3.24 4.15 2.92
N ARG A 96 -2.79 4.41 4.14
CA ARG A 96 -2.35 5.75 4.54
C ARG A 96 -1.19 6.27 3.67
N ILE A 97 -0.27 5.39 3.25
CA ILE A 97 0.77 5.74 2.29
C ILE A 97 0.17 6.10 0.92
N GLY A 98 -0.81 5.33 0.46
CA GLY A 98 -1.60 5.63 -0.74
C GLY A 98 -2.26 7.01 -0.69
N ASP A 99 -2.98 7.33 0.39
CA ASP A 99 -3.65 8.63 0.54
C ASP A 99 -2.63 9.79 0.59
N MET A 100 -1.48 9.59 1.26
CA MET A 100 -0.39 10.57 1.23
C MET A 100 0.13 10.80 -0.20
N ALA A 101 0.31 9.73 -0.99
CA ALA A 101 0.72 9.84 -2.40
C ALA A 101 -0.32 10.56 -3.27
N LYS A 102 -1.61 10.28 -3.07
CA LYS A 102 -2.73 10.99 -3.70
C LYS A 102 -2.73 12.48 -3.34
N ASN A 103 -2.48 12.83 -2.07
CA ASN A 103 -2.40 14.21 -1.61
C ASN A 103 -1.20 14.96 -2.22
N ILE A 104 -0.05 14.29 -2.34
CA ILE A 104 1.12 14.79 -3.09
C ILE A 104 0.72 15.04 -4.55
N ALA A 105 0.09 14.05 -5.21
CA ALA A 105 -0.32 14.16 -6.61
C ALA A 105 -1.27 15.35 -6.85
N ARG A 106 -2.29 15.54 -5.99
CA ARG A 106 -3.20 16.70 -6.02
C ARG A 106 -2.47 18.03 -5.94
N ARG A 107 -1.37 18.10 -5.18
CA ARG A 107 -0.57 19.32 -5.07
C ARG A 107 0.13 19.71 -6.37
N SER A 108 0.33 18.75 -7.29
CA SER A 108 0.92 19.02 -8.62
C SER A 108 0.09 20.02 -9.43
N GLU A 109 -1.25 19.97 -9.31
CA GLU A 109 -2.15 20.92 -9.99
C GLU A 109 -1.87 22.34 -9.51
N THR A 110 -1.92 22.57 -8.20
CA THR A 110 -1.62 23.88 -7.61
C THR A 110 -0.20 24.36 -7.94
N ILE A 111 0.82 23.49 -7.85
CA ILE A 111 2.22 23.87 -8.12
C ILE A 111 2.44 24.24 -9.60
N SER A 112 1.67 23.67 -10.52
CA SER A 112 1.80 23.93 -11.95
C SER A 112 1.43 25.37 -12.34
N GLU A 113 0.61 26.05 -11.53
CA GLU A 113 0.17 27.43 -11.73
C GLU A 113 1.25 28.47 -11.39
N TYR A 114 2.29 28.08 -10.64
CA TYR A 114 3.37 28.99 -10.21
C TYR A 114 4.64 28.80 -11.05
N GLU A 115 5.54 29.79 -10.99
CA GLU A 115 6.87 29.69 -11.61
C GLU A 115 7.67 28.50 -11.03
N PRO A 116 8.46 27.77 -11.83
CA PRO A 116 9.27 26.66 -11.34
C PRO A 116 10.24 27.08 -10.23
N ILE A 117 10.11 26.45 -9.05
CA ILE A 117 11.05 26.61 -7.93
C ILE A 117 12.06 25.46 -7.94
N ALA A 118 13.33 25.77 -7.71
CA ALA A 118 14.44 24.80 -7.68
C ALA A 118 14.47 23.90 -6.41
N LEU A 119 13.33 23.37 -5.97
CA LEU A 119 13.20 22.44 -4.83
C LEU A 119 12.90 20.98 -5.24
N THR A 120 12.71 20.72 -6.53
CA THR A 120 12.28 19.42 -7.06
C THR A 120 13.27 18.28 -6.79
N LYS A 121 14.58 18.57 -6.75
CA LYS A 121 15.63 17.57 -6.46
C LYS A 121 15.55 17.00 -5.05
N SER A 122 15.23 17.82 -4.05
CA SER A 122 15.13 17.37 -2.66
C SER A 122 13.91 16.47 -2.45
N ILE A 123 12.78 16.81 -3.09
CA ILE A 123 11.54 16.01 -3.06
C ILE A 123 11.78 14.64 -3.71
N ASP A 124 12.47 14.60 -4.86
CA ASP A 124 12.84 13.33 -5.52
C ASP A 124 13.68 12.43 -4.60
N ARG A 125 14.70 13.00 -3.93
CA ARG A 125 15.55 12.25 -3.01
C ARG A 125 14.77 11.73 -1.79
N MET A 126 13.97 12.57 -1.14
CA MET A 126 13.13 12.14 0.00
C MET A 126 12.16 11.03 -0.40
N GLY A 127 11.56 11.17 -1.58
CA GLY A 127 10.65 10.19 -2.13
C GLY A 127 11.29 8.82 -2.38
N LYS A 128 12.50 8.79 -2.93
CA LYS A 128 13.28 7.55 -3.10
C LYS A 128 13.59 6.88 -1.75
N LEU A 129 13.92 7.65 -0.72
CA LEU A 129 14.17 7.12 0.61
C LEU A 129 12.90 6.49 1.22
N ALA A 130 11.76 7.17 1.09
CA ALA A 130 10.47 6.64 1.56
C ALA A 130 10.10 5.33 0.84
N CYS A 131 10.29 5.25 -0.48
CA CYS A 131 10.04 4.01 -1.23
C CYS A 131 10.97 2.87 -0.80
N ALA A 132 12.26 3.17 -0.56
CA ALA A 132 13.21 2.18 -0.08
C ALA A 132 12.82 1.63 1.31
N GLN A 133 12.33 2.50 2.21
CA GLN A 133 11.83 2.08 3.52
C GLN A 133 10.57 1.22 3.40
N LEU A 134 9.61 1.60 2.55
CA LEU A 134 8.42 0.80 2.31
C LEU A 134 8.78 -0.58 1.79
N LYS A 135 9.69 -0.66 0.81
CA LYS A 135 10.18 -1.93 0.28
C LYS A 135 10.81 -2.81 1.35
N GLN A 136 11.66 -2.25 2.21
CA GLN A 136 12.26 -3.00 3.33
C GLN A 136 11.21 -3.56 4.30
N VAL A 137 10.14 -2.82 4.57
CA VAL A 137 9.04 -3.28 5.42
C VAL A 137 8.28 -4.43 4.75
N LEU A 138 7.99 -4.33 3.46
CA LEU A 138 7.31 -5.39 2.70
C LEU A 138 8.16 -6.65 2.59
N ASP A 139 9.46 -6.50 2.31
CA ASP A 139 10.42 -7.61 2.24
C ASP A 139 10.61 -8.30 3.61
N ALA A 140 10.49 -7.57 4.73
CA ALA A 140 10.59 -8.13 6.07
C ALA A 140 9.29 -8.81 6.55
N TYR A 141 8.16 -8.48 5.95
CA TYR A 141 6.86 -9.10 6.25
C TYR A 141 6.66 -10.44 5.54
N ASN A 142 7.17 -10.55 4.31
CA ASN A 142 7.18 -11.78 3.51
C ASN A 142 8.19 -12.80 4.06
#